data_AF-A0A1G3IP10-F1
#
_entry.id   AF-A0A1G3IP10-F1
#
_cell.length_a   1.000
_cell.length_b   1.000
_cell.length_c   1.000
_cell.angle_alpha   90.00
_cell.angle_beta   90.00
_cell.angle_gamma   90.00
#
_symmetry.space_group_name_H-M   'P 1'
#
loop_
_entity.id
_entity.type
_entity.pdbx_description
1 polymer ?
#
loop_
_entity_poly.entity_id
_entity_poly.type
_entity_poly.pdbx_seq_one_letter_code
_entity_poly.pdbx_strand_id
1 'polypeptide(L)'
;MSESASFAVSSVQHRVLGKQIRLQLADDLILRLTPAEASSLSFALVAVRNGISPEREIYMSPIASDNGFVGTVLDKGMSIAMPEGTLELDWARVGKLAEMLASEI
;
A
#
# COMPACT_ATOMS: atom_id res chain seq x y z
N MET A 1 -16.04 -6.20 -17.75
CA MET A 1 -15.84 -4.78 -17.40
C MET A 1 -15.11 -4.77 -16.07
N SER A 2 -13.80 -4.55 -16.09
CA SER A 2 -12.99 -4.62 -14.87
C SER A 2 -13.12 -3.29 -14.13
N GLU A 3 -13.77 -3.34 -12.97
CA GLU A 3 -13.85 -2.22 -12.05
C GLU A 3 -12.42 -1.76 -11.72
N SER A 4 -12.15 -0.46 -11.84
CA SER A 4 -10.80 0.08 -11.88
C SER A 4 -10.14 0.11 -10.49
N ALA A 5 -9.91 -1.03 -9.84
CA ALA A 5 -9.12 -1.25 -8.62
C ALA A 5 -8.68 0.03 -7.86
N SER A 6 -9.62 0.76 -7.25
CA SER A 6 -9.36 2.11 -6.77
C SER A 6 -8.45 2.08 -5.53
N PHE A 7 -7.54 3.05 -5.42
CA PHE A 7 -6.85 3.34 -4.17
C PHE A 7 -6.64 4.84 -4.05
N ALA A 8 -6.55 5.31 -2.81
CA ALA A 8 -6.29 6.70 -2.47
C ALA A 8 -5.29 6.77 -1.32
N VAL A 9 -4.44 7.78 -1.35
CA VAL A 9 -3.49 8.10 -0.29
C VAL A 9 -3.70 9.55 0.12
N SER A 10 -3.75 9.81 1.41
CA SER A 10 -3.95 11.16 1.96
C SER A 10 -3.27 11.28 3.31
N SER A 11 -2.73 12.44 3.63
CA SER A 11 -2.24 12.75 4.97
C SER A 11 -3.34 13.25 5.92
N VAL A 12 -3.27 12.85 7.19
CA VAL A 12 -4.17 13.28 8.28
C VAL A 12 -3.34 13.60 9.52
N GLN A 13 -3.62 14.72 10.17
CA GLN A 13 -2.98 15.07 11.45
C GLN A 13 -3.76 14.45 12.62
N HIS A 14 -3.19 13.45 13.28
CA HIS A 14 -3.72 12.92 14.53
C HIS A 14 -3.19 13.70 15.73
N ARG A 15 -4.06 13.97 16.72
CA ARG A 15 -3.71 14.83 17.87
C ARG A 15 -2.61 14.24 18.76
N VAL A 16 -2.60 12.91 18.94
CA VAL A 16 -1.68 12.21 19.86
C VAL A 16 -0.53 11.55 19.11
N LEU A 17 -0.79 11.05 17.90
CA LEU A 17 0.15 10.21 17.14
C LEU A 17 0.90 10.98 16.05
N GLY A 18 0.63 12.28 15.92
CA GLY A 18 1.23 13.11 14.89
C GLY A 18 0.64 12.86 13.51
N LYS A 19 1.43 13.13 12.47
CA LYS A 19 1.03 12.94 11.07
C LYS A 19 0.85 11.45 10.78
N GLN A 20 -0.24 11.10 10.11
CA GLN A 20 -0.54 9.76 9.62
C GLN A 20 -0.83 9.82 8.12
N ILE A 21 -0.42 8.78 7.41
CA ILE A 21 -0.75 8.57 6.01
C ILE A 21 -1.86 7.54 5.96
N ARG A 22 -3.04 7.96 5.50
CA ARG A 22 -4.19 7.10 5.28
C ARG A 22 -4.08 6.53 3.86
N LEU A 23 -3.87 5.23 3.78
CA LEU A 23 -3.98 4.45 2.55
C LEU A 23 -5.36 3.77 2.55
N GLN A 24 -6.18 4.09 1.55
CA GLN A 24 -7.43 3.40 1.27
C GLN A 24 -7.26 2.56 0.01
N LEU A 25 -7.52 1.27 0.13
CA LEU A 25 -7.53 0.29 -0.96
C LEU A 25 -8.98 -0.14 -1.14
N ALA A 26 -9.51 0.00 -2.35
CA ALA A 26 -10.94 -0.10 -2.62
C ALA A 26 -11.78 0.67 -1.57
N ASP A 27 -12.98 0.21 -1.26
CA ASP A 27 -13.80 0.80 -0.20
C ASP A 27 -13.62 0.08 1.16
N ASP A 28 -12.90 -1.05 1.19
CA ASP A 28 -12.98 -2.02 2.29
C ASP A 28 -11.74 -2.08 3.18
N LEU A 29 -10.57 -1.63 2.70
CA LEU A 29 -9.33 -1.64 3.51
C LEU A 29 -8.78 -0.24 3.69
N ILE A 30 -8.70 0.18 4.94
CA ILE A 30 -8.07 1.44 5.36
C ILE A 30 -6.91 1.09 6.26
N LEU A 31 -5.73 1.56 5.86
CA LEU A 31 -4.50 1.50 6.64
C LEU A 31 -4.11 2.90 7.08
N ARG A 32 -3.73 3.04 8.35
CA ARG A 32 -3.11 4.25 8.89
C ARG A 32 -1.65 3.95 9.16
N LEU A 33 -0.79 4.62 8.41
CA LEU A 33 0.66 4.47 8.47
C LEU A 33 1.26 5.69 9.15
N THR A 34 2.29 5.48 9.95
CA THR A 34 3.25 6.55 10.26
C THR A 34 4.01 6.95 8.99
N PRO A 35 4.65 8.13 8.95
CA PRO A 35 5.48 8.53 7.80
C PRO A 35 6.60 7.53 7.49
N ALA A 36 7.19 6.91 8.53
CA ALA A 36 8.23 5.89 8.37
C ALA A 36 7.70 4.59 7.77
N GLU A 37 6.50 4.14 8.18
CA GLU A 37 5.84 2.96 7.60
C GLU A 37 5.43 3.22 6.14
N ALA A 38 4.88 4.40 5.83
CA ALA A 38 4.55 4.79 4.46
C ALA A 38 5.80 4.80 3.55
N SER A 39 6.91 5.35 4.06
CA SER A 39 8.21 5.32 3.38
C SER A 39 8.69 3.89 3.12
N SER A 40 8.66 3.05 4.16
CA SER A 40 9.10 1.65 4.08
C SER A 40 8.28 0.86 3.06
N LEU A 41 6.95 1.03 3.07
CA LEU A 41 6.07 0.40 2.10
C LEU A 41 6.33 0.90 0.68
N SER A 42 6.49 2.22 0.49
CA SER A 42 6.84 2.81 -0.81
C SER A 42 8.14 2.19 -1.38
N PHE A 43 9.20 2.11 -0.58
CA PHE A 43 10.45 1.51 -1.01
C PHE A 43 10.32 0.03 -1.34
N ALA A 44 9.59 -0.74 -0.53
CA ALA A 44 9.36 -2.15 -0.79
C ALA A 44 8.63 -2.35 -2.13
N LEU A 45 7.58 -1.57 -2.40
CA LEU A 45 6.83 -1.60 -3.66
C LEU A 45 7.71 -1.26 -4.87
N VAL A 46 8.56 -0.23 -4.77
CA VAL A 46 9.52 0.13 -5.82
C VAL A 46 10.54 -1.00 -6.04
N ALA A 47 11.06 -1.59 -4.97
CA ALA A 47 12.09 -2.62 -5.05
C ALA A 47 11.58 -3.90 -5.74
N VAL A 48 10.37 -4.36 -5.41
CA VAL A 48 9.79 -5.56 -6.06
C VAL A 48 9.39 -5.26 -7.50
N ARG A 49 8.77 -4.09 -7.77
CA ARG A 49 8.38 -3.68 -9.14
C ARG A 49 9.58 -3.64 -10.08
N ASN A 50 10.70 -3.10 -9.61
CA ASN A 50 11.90 -2.92 -10.43
C ASN A 50 12.78 -4.19 -10.48
N GLY A 51 12.36 -5.30 -9.86
CA GLY A 51 13.15 -6.52 -9.79
C GLY A 51 14.46 -6.39 -9.00
N ILE A 52 14.57 -5.36 -8.16
CA ILE A 52 15.73 -5.15 -7.26
C ILE A 52 15.66 -6.16 -6.10
N SER A 53 14.46 -6.43 -5.61
CA SER A 53 14.20 -7.45 -4.60
C SER A 53 13.60 -8.71 -5.24
N PRO A 54 14.09 -9.92 -4.90
CA PRO A 54 13.49 -11.18 -5.35
C PRO A 54 12.26 -11.60 -4.52
N GLU A 55 11.92 -10.84 -3.47
CA GLU A 55 10.82 -11.17 -2.56
C GLU A 55 9.48 -11.29 -3.29
N ARG A 56 8.69 -12.28 -2.87
CA ARG A 56 7.39 -12.58 -3.46
C ARG A 56 6.21 -12.12 -2.62
N GLU A 57 6.47 -11.62 -1.41
CA GLU A 57 5.47 -11.12 -0.49
C GLU A 57 5.97 -9.87 0.23
N ILE A 58 5.08 -8.90 0.42
CA ILE A 58 5.27 -7.75 1.30
C ILE A 58 4.21 -7.84 2.40
N TYR A 59 4.67 -8.01 3.63
CA TYR A 59 3.81 -7.97 4.82
C TYR A 59 4.16 -6.74 5.67
N MET A 60 3.14 -6.03 6.13
CA MET A 60 3.29 -4.97 7.12
C MET A 60 2.09 -4.95 8.06
N SER A 61 2.33 -4.87 9.37
CA SER A 61 1.31 -4.61 10.38
C SER A 61 1.54 -3.21 10.95
N PRO A 62 0.85 -2.16 10.43
CA PRO A 62 1.08 -0.80 10.86
C PRO A 62 0.64 -0.57 12.30
N ILE A 63 1.43 0.17 13.07
CA ILE A 63 1.17 0.38 14.51
C ILE A 63 -0.13 1.17 14.79
N ALA A 64 -0.57 1.98 13.83
CA ALA A 64 -1.75 2.84 13.97
C ALA A 64 -3.00 2.29 13.29
N SER A 65 -2.96 1.03 12.83
CA SER A 65 -3.99 0.39 12.02
C SER A 65 -4.45 -0.93 12.66
N ASP A 66 -5.74 -1.21 12.59
CA ASP A 66 -6.30 -2.50 13.00
C ASP A 66 -6.13 -3.59 11.93
N ASN A 67 -5.77 -3.19 10.71
CA ASN A 67 -5.52 -4.08 9.58
C ASN A 67 -4.05 -4.03 9.14
N GLY A 68 -3.57 -5.13 8.57
CA GLY A 68 -2.26 -5.24 7.93
C GLY A 68 -2.32 -5.06 6.41
N PHE A 69 -1.18 -4.73 5.82
CA PHE A 69 -0.93 -4.84 4.39
C PHE A 69 -0.33 -6.22 4.09
N VAL A 70 -0.92 -6.95 3.14
CA VAL A 70 -0.35 -8.20 2.63
C VAL A 70 -0.42 -8.16 1.11
N GLY A 71 0.74 -8.04 0.45
CA GLY A 71 0.85 -7.99 -1.00
C GLY A 71 1.66 -9.16 -1.53
N THR A 72 1.09 -9.94 -2.45
CA THR A 72 1.76 -11.03 -3.16
C THR A 72 2.18 -10.58 -4.55
N VAL A 73 3.46 -10.73 -4.88
CA VAL A 73 4.02 -10.38 -6.20
C VAL A 73 3.62 -11.43 -7.25
N LEU A 74 3.02 -10.96 -8.33
CA LEU A 74 2.63 -11.74 -9.50
C LEU A 74 3.51 -11.36 -10.70
N ASP A 75 3.48 -12.15 -11.78
CA ASP A 75 4.30 -11.86 -12.97
C ASP A 75 3.97 -10.50 -13.61
N LYS A 76 2.71 -10.06 -13.51
CA LYS A 76 2.20 -8.84 -14.15
C LYS A 76 1.88 -7.71 -13.17
N GLY A 77 2.17 -7.89 -11.88
CA GLY A 77 1.75 -6.95 -10.86
C GLY A 77 1.80 -7.50 -9.45
N MET A 78 0.83 -7.11 -8.63
CA MET A 78 0.72 -7.54 -7.25
C MET A 78 -0.76 -7.74 -6.88
N SER A 79 -1.04 -8.78 -6.11
CA SER A 79 -2.34 -8.99 -5.48
C SER A 79 -2.25 -8.55 -4.03
N ILE A 80 -3.18 -7.71 -3.56
CA ILE A 80 -3.25 -7.25 -2.17
C ILE A 80 -4.42 -7.94 -1.49
N ALA A 81 -4.19 -8.57 -0.35
CA ALA A 81 -5.25 -9.17 0.45
C ALA A 81 -6.17 -8.09 1.05
N MET A 82 -7.46 -8.34 0.96
CA MET A 82 -8.55 -7.49 1.45
C MET A 82 -9.46 -8.31 2.36
N PRO A 83 -10.25 -7.69 3.25
CA PRO A 83 -11.23 -8.42 4.06
C PRO A 83 -12.19 -9.28 3.21
N GLU A 84 -12.64 -8.76 2.06
CA GLU A 84 -13.55 -9.45 1.14
C GLU A 84 -12.90 -9.82 -0.20
N GLY A 85 -11.65 -10.31 -0.17
CA GLY A 85 -11.01 -10.89 -1.35
C GLY A 85 -9.62 -10.31 -1.62
N THR A 86 -9.35 -9.96 -2.87
CA THR A 86 -8.04 -9.44 -3.28
C THR A 86 -8.17 -8.30 -4.27
N LEU A 87 -7.30 -7.30 -4.11
CA LEU A 87 -7.14 -6.20 -5.07
C LEU A 87 -5.92 -6.46 -5.95
N GLU A 88 -6.15 -6.73 -7.23
CA GLU A 88 -5.05 -6.88 -8.20
C GLU A 88 -4.65 -5.52 -8.79
N LEU A 89 -3.35 -5.23 -8.73
CA LEU A 89 -2.73 -4.05 -9.33
C LEU A 89 -1.69 -4.49 -10.35
N ASP A 90 -1.75 -3.95 -11.57
CA ASP A 90 -0.64 -4.07 -12.51
C ASP A 90 0.59 -3.26 -12.03
N TRP A 91 1.74 -3.48 -12.68
CA TRP A 91 2.98 -2.79 -12.30
C TRP A 91 2.95 -1.26 -12.40
N ALA A 92 2.13 -0.69 -13.29
CA ALA A 92 1.98 0.76 -13.39
C ALA A 92 1.24 1.31 -12.16
N ARG A 93 0.18 0.60 -11.73
CA ARG A 93 -0.59 0.93 -10.53
C ARG A 93 0.20 0.72 -9.24
N VAL A 94 1.02 -0.34 -9.15
CA VAL A 94 1.96 -0.54 -8.04
C VAL A 94 2.94 0.62 -7.93
N GLY A 95 3.50 1.06 -9.07
CA GLY A 95 4.37 2.24 -9.11
C GLY A 95 3.68 3.51 -8.63
N LYS A 96 2.46 3.77 -9.12
CA LYS A 96 1.66 4.92 -8.71
C LYS A 96 1.34 4.89 -7.21
N LEU A 97 1.00 3.73 -6.65
CA LEU A 97 0.77 3.57 -5.21
C LEU A 97 2.03 3.96 -4.41
N ALA A 98 3.19 3.46 -4.83
CA ALA A 98 4.45 3.77 -4.18
C ALA A 98 4.78 5.27 -4.23
N GLU A 99 4.57 5.92 -5.38
CA GLU A 99 4.77 7.37 -5.55
C GLU A 99 3.83 8.18 -4.66
N MET A 100 2.53 7.82 -4.61
CA MET A 100 1.54 8.50 -3.77
C MET A 100 1.85 8.34 -2.27
N LEU A 101 2.33 7.17 -1.85
CA LEU A 101 2.79 6.96 -0.48
C LEU A 101 3.96 7.87 -0.14
N ALA A 102 4.92 8.03 -1.05
CA ALA A 102 6.10 8.87 -0.84
C ALA A 102 5.77 10.36 -0.83
N SER A 103 4.81 10.82 -1.65
CA SER A 103 4.46 12.25 -1.74
C SER A 103 3.70 12.78 -0.53
N GLU A 104 3.06 11.91 0.24
CA GLU A 104 2.26 12.31 1.40
C GLU A 104 3.05 12.35 2.73
N ILE A 105 4.31 11.89 2.73
CA ILE A 105 5.21 11.82 3.92
C ILE A 105 5.48 13.19 4.53
#